data_AF-X1UZF8-F1
#
_entry.id   AF-X1UZF8-F1
#
_cell.length_a   1.000
_cell.length_b   1.000
_cell.length_c   1.000
_cell.angle_alpha   90.00
_cell.angle_beta   90.00
_cell.angle_gamma   90.00
#
_symmetry.space_group_name_H-M   'P 1'
#
loop_
_entity.id
_entity.type
_entity.pdbx_description
1 polymer ?
#
loop_
_entity_poly.entity_id
_entity_poly.type
_entity_poly.pdbx_seq_one_letter_code
_entity_poly.pdbx_strand_id
1 'polypeptide(L)'
;VSDELKTFMMPLTERTHGSPLGGVLGLVLGMTMGVAMGAAAPVANQLSMMVDKMIQTARFNPDEVQRLWLRNFPTPETREVWWDDLRDHGYSEERILAQKELANYLPAPAEIMRWAAREVFEPEQREKFELDKFLPTEFMEWAGKVGITGEVAKNYWASHWELPGITSIMELWRRKELTDEEVSDFWTELDMVPWIRDKLFKLFRAVPTRVDVRRWWDMRTVDEARLRDIYQAQGYWGEDLENY
;
A
#
# COMPACT_ATOMS: atom_id res chain seq x y z
N VAL A 1 9.44 -66.03 -28.33
CA VAL A 1 9.62 -64.57 -28.50
C VAL A 1 8.94 -64.20 -29.80
N SER A 2 7.81 -63.50 -29.75
CA SER A 2 7.02 -63.12 -30.94
C SER A 2 7.82 -62.20 -31.86
N ASP A 3 7.52 -62.20 -33.17
CA ASP A 3 8.27 -61.40 -34.14
C ASP A 3 8.15 -59.88 -33.88
N GLU A 4 7.06 -59.43 -33.25
CA GLU A 4 6.91 -58.04 -32.78
C GLU A 4 7.95 -57.65 -31.70
N LEU A 5 8.32 -58.59 -30.81
CA LEU A 5 9.31 -58.33 -29.77
C LEU A 5 10.72 -58.14 -30.37
N LYS A 6 11.01 -58.81 -31.48
CA LYS A 6 12.29 -58.67 -32.20
C LYS A 6 12.40 -57.32 -32.89
N THR A 7 11.32 -56.86 -33.53
CA THR A 7 11.28 -55.56 -34.23
C THR A 7 11.41 -54.38 -33.27
N PHE A 8 10.85 -54.48 -32.07
CA PHE A 8 11.00 -53.45 -31.03
C PHE A 8 12.41 -53.36 -30.45
N MET A 9 13.14 -54.47 -30.41
CA MET A 9 14.45 -54.57 -29.75
C MET A 9 15.66 -54.34 -30.67
N MET A 10 15.52 -54.57 -31.98
CA MET A 10 16.60 -54.34 -32.96
C MET A 10 17.19 -52.91 -32.90
N PRO A 11 16.39 -51.83 -32.79
CA PRO A 11 16.94 -50.47 -32.73
C PRO A 11 17.74 -50.17 -31.45
N LEU A 12 17.45 -50.87 -30.35
CA LEU A 12 18.13 -50.73 -29.05
C LEU A 12 19.48 -51.46 -29.01
N THR A 13 19.60 -52.54 -29.79
CA THR A 13 20.78 -53.42 -29.82
C THR A 13 21.82 -53.04 -30.86
N GLU A 14 21.44 -52.28 -31.88
CA GLU A 14 22.41 -51.75 -32.86
C GLU A 14 23.16 -50.51 -32.36
N ARG A 15 22.58 -49.74 -31.42
CA ARG A 15 23.20 -48.52 -30.85
C ARG A 15 24.09 -48.75 -29.62
N THR A 16 23.99 -49.92 -29.00
CA THR A 16 24.82 -50.32 -27.87
C THR A 16 25.29 -51.74 -28.18
N HIS A 17 26.60 -52.01 -28.26
CA HIS A 17 27.16 -53.33 -28.62
C HIS A 17 26.87 -54.44 -27.57
N GLY A 18 25.64 -54.52 -27.05
CA GLY A 18 25.18 -55.46 -26.04
C GLY A 18 24.16 -56.45 -26.60
N SER A 19 24.03 -57.62 -25.96
CA SER A 19 23.10 -58.65 -26.44
C SER A 19 21.63 -58.20 -26.30
N PRO A 20 20.74 -58.59 -27.22
CA PRO A 20 19.30 -58.31 -27.13
C PRO A 20 18.66 -58.78 -25.83
N LEU A 21 19.15 -59.91 -25.31
CA LEU A 21 18.73 -60.43 -24.02
C LEU A 21 19.11 -59.50 -22.86
N GLY A 22 20.29 -58.86 -22.93
CA GLY A 22 20.76 -57.88 -21.97
C GLY A 22 19.93 -56.58 -21.98
N GLY A 23 19.48 -56.14 -23.15
CA GLY A 23 18.58 -54.99 -23.29
C GLY A 23 17.22 -55.22 -22.62
N VAL A 24 16.61 -56.39 -22.83
CA VAL A 24 15.34 -56.75 -22.18
C VAL A 24 15.51 -56.95 -20.68
N LEU A 25 16.57 -57.63 -20.25
CA LEU A 25 16.87 -57.78 -18.83
C LEU A 25 17.03 -56.42 -18.16
N GLY A 26 17.76 -55.48 -18.79
CA GLY A 26 17.95 -54.13 -18.29
C GLY A 26 16.65 -53.34 -18.20
N LEU A 27 15.74 -53.50 -19.16
CA LEU A 27 14.45 -52.82 -19.19
C LEU A 27 13.49 -53.38 -18.13
N VAL A 28 13.45 -54.70 -17.96
CA VAL A 28 12.70 -55.37 -16.89
C VAL A 28 13.27 -55.05 -15.50
N LEU A 29 14.60 -55.02 -15.36
CA LEU A 29 15.28 -54.58 -14.13
C LEU A 29 14.99 -53.11 -13.82
N GLY A 30 15.01 -52.23 -14.82
CA GLY A 30 14.67 -50.81 -14.66
C GLY A 30 13.20 -50.60 -14.28
N MET A 31 12.27 -51.34 -14.88
CA MET A 31 10.85 -51.30 -14.52
C MET A 31 10.59 -51.86 -13.12
N THR A 32 11.23 -52.97 -12.76
CA THR A 32 11.08 -53.56 -11.41
C THR A 32 11.70 -52.69 -10.33
N MET A 33 12.87 -52.09 -10.59
CA MET A 33 13.46 -51.07 -9.71
C MET A 33 12.58 -49.82 -9.62
N GLY A 34 12.03 -49.33 -10.74
CA GLY A 34 11.12 -48.19 -10.75
C GLY A 34 9.82 -48.43 -9.96
N VAL A 35 9.22 -49.62 -10.09
CA VAL A 35 8.04 -50.03 -9.31
C VAL A 35 8.40 -50.25 -7.84
N ALA A 36 9.55 -50.86 -7.54
CA ALA A 36 10.01 -51.07 -6.16
C ALA A 36 10.34 -49.74 -5.46
N MET A 37 11.02 -48.81 -6.15
CA MET A 37 11.31 -47.47 -5.65
C MET A 37 10.02 -46.64 -5.53
N GLY A 38 9.08 -46.77 -6.47
CA GLY A 38 7.76 -46.13 -6.40
C GLY A 38 6.90 -46.66 -5.24
N ALA A 39 6.91 -47.97 -4.99
CA ALA A 39 6.22 -48.61 -3.87
C ALA A 39 6.89 -48.31 -2.52
N ALA A 40 8.21 -48.14 -2.51
CA ALA A 40 8.97 -47.72 -1.33
C ALA A 40 8.97 -46.19 -1.13
N ALA A 41 8.56 -45.39 -2.13
CA ALA A 41 8.60 -43.93 -2.07
C ALA A 41 7.85 -43.36 -0.85
N PRO A 42 6.66 -43.84 -0.47
CA PRO A 42 6.01 -43.37 0.75
C PRO A 42 6.84 -43.62 2.01
N VAL A 43 7.49 -44.79 2.13
CA VAL A 43 8.33 -45.14 3.28
C VAL A 43 9.64 -44.34 3.28
N ALA A 44 10.26 -44.18 2.10
CA ALA A 44 11.45 -43.36 1.94
C ALA A 44 11.18 -41.88 2.25
N ASN A 45 10.02 -41.36 1.82
CA ASN A 45 9.59 -40.01 2.17
C ASN A 45 9.36 -39.86 3.68
N GLN A 46 8.72 -40.85 4.32
CA GLN A 46 8.56 -40.86 5.79
C GLN A 46 9.91 -40.89 6.51
N LEU A 47 10.86 -41.70 6.03
CA LEU A 47 12.21 -41.75 6.58
C LEU A 47 12.95 -40.42 6.38
N SER A 48 12.86 -39.80 5.20
CA SER A 48 13.42 -38.47 4.93
C SER A 48 12.83 -37.44 5.89
N MET A 49 11.50 -37.39 6.02
CA MET A 49 10.84 -36.47 6.95
C MET A 49 11.27 -36.70 8.42
N MET A 50 11.50 -37.95 8.83
CA MET A 50 12.04 -38.25 10.17
C MET A 50 13.46 -37.72 10.35
N VAL A 51 14.32 -37.91 9.34
CA VAL A 51 15.69 -37.38 9.34
C VAL A 51 15.65 -35.85 9.34
N ASP A 52 14.89 -35.24 8.43
CA ASP A 52 14.71 -33.78 8.31
C ASP A 52 14.19 -33.16 9.60
N LYS A 53 13.26 -33.83 10.30
CA LYS A 53 12.77 -33.40 11.61
C LYS A 53 13.86 -33.48 12.69
N MET A 54 14.73 -34.48 12.63
CA MET A 54 15.81 -34.67 13.60
C MET A 54 16.93 -33.65 13.43
N ILE A 55 17.36 -33.43 12.19
CA ILE A 55 18.49 -32.52 11.89
C ILE A 55 18.04 -31.10 11.53
N GLN A 56 16.73 -30.87 11.45
CA GLN A 56 16.11 -29.58 11.15
C GLN A 56 16.69 -28.96 9.87
N THR A 57 16.58 -29.65 8.73
CA THR A 57 17.12 -29.18 7.44
C THR A 57 16.41 -27.97 6.87
N ALA A 58 15.17 -27.71 7.30
CA ALA A 58 14.41 -26.55 6.84
C ALA A 58 15.11 -25.24 7.26
N ARG A 59 15.09 -24.28 6.35
CA ARG A 59 15.63 -22.93 6.53
C ARG A 59 14.61 -21.92 6.07
N PHE A 60 14.53 -20.81 6.78
CA PHE A 60 13.69 -19.70 6.41
C PHE A 60 14.20 -19.04 5.13
N ASN A 61 13.26 -18.64 4.28
CA ASN A 61 13.55 -17.84 3.11
C ASN A 61 13.84 -16.38 3.50
N PRO A 62 14.37 -15.54 2.58
CA PRO A 62 14.70 -14.16 2.91
C PRO A 62 13.55 -13.31 3.49
N ASP A 63 12.33 -13.46 2.99
CA ASP A 63 11.17 -12.68 3.47
C ASP A 63 10.76 -13.10 4.89
N GLU A 64 10.83 -14.40 5.21
CA GLU A 64 10.59 -14.91 6.56
C GLU A 64 11.61 -14.34 7.56
N VAL A 65 12.90 -14.38 7.21
CA VAL A 65 13.99 -13.83 8.03
C VAL A 65 13.82 -12.34 8.25
N GLN A 66 13.55 -11.56 7.19
CA GLN A 66 13.32 -10.12 7.29
C GLN A 66 12.15 -9.79 8.24
N ARG A 67 11.02 -10.50 8.12
CA ARG A 67 9.85 -10.27 8.99
C ARG A 67 10.14 -10.59 10.46
N LEU A 68 10.86 -11.68 10.74
CA LEU A 68 11.26 -12.01 12.12
C LEU A 68 12.20 -10.95 12.70
N TRP A 69 13.15 -10.48 11.87
CA TRP A 69 14.09 -9.43 12.24
C TRP A 69 13.38 -8.09 12.54
N LEU A 70 12.47 -7.63 11.67
CA LEU A 70 11.67 -6.43 11.90
C LEU A 70 10.82 -6.52 13.16
N ARG A 71 10.29 -7.71 13.46
CA ARG A 71 9.44 -7.96 14.64
C ARG A 71 10.22 -8.13 15.94
N ASN A 72 11.55 -8.03 15.91
CA ASN A 72 12.43 -8.29 17.05
C ASN A 72 12.26 -9.69 17.65
N PHE A 73 11.88 -10.68 16.84
CA PHE A 73 11.72 -12.05 17.33
C PHE A 73 13.08 -12.78 17.28
N PRO A 74 13.47 -13.57 18.30
CA PRO A 74 12.76 -13.77 19.56
C PRO A 74 12.93 -12.60 20.55
N THR A 75 14.07 -11.91 20.53
CA THR A 75 14.29 -10.63 21.22
C THR A 75 15.11 -9.67 20.34
N PRO A 76 15.11 -8.34 20.60
CA PRO A 76 15.93 -7.38 19.86
C PRO A 76 17.43 -7.71 19.84
N GLU A 77 17.96 -8.33 20.90
CA GLU A 77 19.37 -8.66 21.06
C GLU A 77 19.77 -9.94 20.31
N THR A 78 18.80 -10.84 20.08
CA THR A 78 19.06 -12.20 19.58
C THR A 78 18.47 -12.45 18.19
N ARG A 79 17.68 -11.51 17.64
CA ARG A 79 17.04 -11.62 16.31
C ARG A 79 18.02 -11.84 15.15
N GLU A 80 19.30 -11.55 15.34
CA GLU A 80 20.33 -11.72 14.32
C GLU A 80 20.58 -13.20 13.97
N VAL A 81 20.19 -14.14 14.84
CA VAL A 81 20.33 -15.59 14.62
C VAL A 81 19.63 -16.07 13.34
N TRP A 82 18.53 -15.43 12.94
CA TRP A 82 17.78 -15.85 11.74
C TRP A 82 18.53 -15.59 10.44
N TRP A 83 19.56 -14.73 10.44
CA TRP A 83 20.38 -14.51 9.25
C TRP A 83 21.30 -15.70 8.94
N ASP A 84 21.56 -16.57 9.91
CA ASP A 84 22.34 -17.80 9.70
C ASP A 84 21.64 -18.73 8.70
N ASP A 85 20.32 -18.72 8.63
CA ASP A 85 19.57 -19.46 7.60
C ASP A 85 19.90 -18.98 6.18
N LEU A 86 20.16 -17.68 6.00
CA LEU A 86 20.60 -17.17 4.70
C LEU A 86 22.08 -17.46 4.43
N ARG A 87 22.93 -17.51 5.47
CA ARG A 87 24.33 -17.96 5.33
C ARG A 87 24.36 -19.41 4.85
N ASP A 88 23.52 -20.27 5.39
CA ASP A 88 23.38 -21.68 4.97
C ASP A 88 22.89 -21.80 3.51
N HIS A 89 22.09 -20.85 3.04
CA HIS A 89 21.73 -20.71 1.62
C HIS A 89 22.84 -20.14 0.72
N GLY A 90 23.99 -19.76 1.28
CA GLY A 90 25.13 -19.21 0.55
C GLY A 90 25.09 -17.70 0.32
N TYR A 91 24.31 -16.95 1.10
CA TYR A 91 24.35 -15.48 1.06
C TYR A 91 25.65 -14.98 1.69
N SER A 92 26.31 -14.01 1.05
CA SER A 92 27.43 -13.29 1.66
C SER A 92 26.94 -12.27 2.69
N GLU A 93 27.82 -11.83 3.59
CA GLU A 93 27.51 -10.74 4.53
C GLU A 93 26.98 -9.49 3.82
N GLU A 94 27.57 -9.13 2.68
CA GLU A 94 27.11 -7.99 1.87
C GLU A 94 25.66 -8.17 1.40
N ARG A 95 25.28 -9.39 0.96
CA ARG A 95 23.90 -9.67 0.56
C ARG A 95 22.96 -9.66 1.76
N ILE A 96 23.41 -10.12 2.93
CA ILE A 96 22.62 -10.04 4.18
C ILE A 96 22.38 -8.58 4.56
N LEU A 97 23.38 -7.71 4.46
CA LEU A 97 23.22 -6.27 4.67
C LEU A 97 22.22 -5.67 3.66
N ALA A 98 22.29 -6.07 2.39
CA ALA A 98 21.31 -5.66 1.39
C ALA A 98 19.88 -6.15 1.74
N GLN A 99 19.74 -7.37 2.27
CA GLN A 99 18.43 -7.87 2.72
C GLN A 99 17.89 -7.11 3.94
N LYS A 100 18.75 -6.67 4.85
CA LYS A 100 18.34 -5.78 5.97
C LYS A 100 17.85 -4.44 5.46
N GLU A 101 18.51 -3.89 4.45
CA GLU A 101 18.06 -2.64 3.82
C GLU A 101 16.73 -2.83 3.08
N LEU A 102 16.56 -3.94 2.37
CA LEU A 102 15.31 -4.28 1.69
C LEU A 102 14.12 -4.49 2.65
N ALA A 103 14.39 -4.80 3.92
CA ALA A 103 13.35 -4.90 4.94
C ALA A 103 12.76 -3.53 5.30
N ASN A 104 13.48 -2.43 5.05
CA ASN A 104 12.95 -1.09 5.23
C ASN A 104 11.96 -0.77 4.12
N TYR A 105 10.74 -0.41 4.52
CA TYR A 105 9.69 -0.06 3.58
C TYR A 105 9.98 1.32 2.97
N LEU A 106 9.95 1.37 1.64
CA LEU A 106 9.95 2.62 0.89
C LEU A 106 8.53 2.93 0.41
N PRO A 107 8.05 4.18 0.59
CA PRO A 107 6.70 4.57 0.20
C PRO A 107 6.49 4.48 -1.31
N ALA A 108 5.30 4.05 -1.69
CA ALA A 108 4.85 4.07 -3.07
C ALA A 108 4.67 5.51 -3.57
N PRO A 109 4.77 5.78 -4.89
CA PRO A 109 4.59 7.11 -5.44
C PRO A 109 3.29 7.81 -5.02
N ALA A 110 2.18 7.07 -4.90
CA ALA A 110 0.90 7.63 -4.46
C ALA A 110 0.92 8.14 -3.00
N GLU A 111 1.71 7.50 -2.14
CA GLU A 111 1.85 7.89 -0.73
C GLU A 111 2.71 9.14 -0.62
N ILE A 112 3.79 9.21 -1.40
CA ILE A 112 4.63 10.42 -1.51
C ILE A 112 3.80 11.59 -2.04
N MET A 113 2.96 11.38 -3.06
CA MET A 113 2.05 12.40 -3.58
C MET A 113 1.06 12.87 -2.51
N ARG A 114 0.53 11.96 -1.69
CA ARG A 114 -0.33 12.32 -0.56
C ARG A 114 0.42 13.15 0.48
N TRP A 115 1.67 12.84 0.78
CA TRP A 115 2.48 13.61 1.71
C TRP A 115 2.75 15.03 1.18
N ALA A 116 3.05 15.15 -0.11
CA ALA A 116 3.18 16.44 -0.76
C ALA A 116 1.88 17.25 -0.69
N ALA A 117 0.73 16.63 -1.01
CA ALA A 117 -0.59 17.27 -0.94
C ALA A 117 -1.01 17.68 0.48
N ARG A 118 -0.43 17.05 1.52
CA ARG A 118 -0.68 17.36 2.93
C ARG A 118 0.44 18.16 3.58
N GLU A 119 1.23 18.87 2.77
CA GLU A 119 2.26 19.80 3.22
C GLU A 119 3.28 19.17 4.19
N VAL A 120 3.47 17.84 4.11
CA VAL A 120 4.35 17.08 5.02
C VAL A 120 5.83 17.43 4.82
N PHE A 121 6.18 17.84 3.60
CA PHE A 121 7.54 18.22 3.21
C PHE A 121 7.86 19.69 3.46
N GLU A 122 6.86 20.51 3.80
CA GLU A 122 7.02 21.95 4.02
C GLU A 122 7.10 22.25 5.53
N PRO A 123 8.30 22.52 6.10
CA PRO A 123 8.47 22.57 7.55
C PRO A 123 7.60 23.63 8.24
N GLU A 124 7.45 24.80 7.62
CA GLU A 124 6.63 25.90 8.14
C GLU A 124 5.15 25.52 8.22
N GLN A 125 4.62 24.83 7.19
CA GLN A 125 3.23 24.37 7.16
C GLN A 125 3.02 23.19 8.11
N ARG A 126 3.96 22.24 8.16
CA ARG A 126 3.93 21.10 9.08
C ARG A 126 3.87 21.54 10.55
N GLU A 127 4.60 22.58 10.90
CA GLU A 127 4.54 23.21 12.22
C GLU A 127 3.23 23.96 12.43
N LYS A 128 2.82 24.81 11.46
CA LYS A 128 1.58 25.60 11.52
C LYS A 128 0.34 24.73 11.75
N PHE A 129 0.24 23.59 11.06
CA PHE A 129 -0.89 22.67 11.16
C PHE A 129 -0.70 21.59 12.23
N GLU A 130 0.41 21.65 12.98
CA GLU A 130 0.75 20.70 14.04
C GLU A 130 0.68 19.23 13.59
N LEU A 131 1.14 18.92 12.37
CA LEU A 131 0.89 17.60 11.76
C LEU A 131 1.54 16.43 12.53
N ASP A 132 2.62 16.69 13.27
CA ASP A 132 3.29 15.71 14.13
C ASP A 132 2.63 15.51 15.50
N LYS A 133 1.58 16.28 15.82
CA LYS A 133 0.95 16.27 17.13
C LYS A 133 0.36 14.91 17.44
N PHE A 134 0.41 14.54 18.72
CA PHE A 134 -0.12 13.29 19.25
C PHE A 134 0.51 12.01 18.68
N LEU A 135 1.67 12.07 17.98
CA LEU A 135 2.40 10.90 17.51
C LEU A 135 2.73 9.95 18.70
N PRO A 136 2.10 8.77 18.78
CA PRO A 136 2.33 7.87 19.90
C PRO A 136 3.58 7.02 19.66
N THR A 137 4.29 6.69 20.74
CA THR A 137 5.45 5.79 20.71
C THR A 137 5.10 4.42 20.14
N GLU A 138 3.88 3.95 20.40
CA GLU A 138 3.33 2.68 19.97
C GLU A 138 3.15 2.64 18.45
N PHE A 139 2.77 3.77 17.82
CA PHE A 139 2.71 3.82 16.36
C PHE A 139 4.09 3.60 15.76
N MET A 140 5.13 4.25 16.31
CA MET A 140 6.50 4.06 15.83
C MET A 140 6.99 2.62 16.03
N GLU A 141 6.62 2.00 17.15
CA GLU A 141 6.93 0.58 17.43
C GLU A 141 6.27 -0.35 16.39
N TRP A 142 4.96 -0.21 16.18
CA TRP A 142 4.21 -1.06 15.25
C TRP A 142 4.60 -0.82 13.79
N ALA A 143 4.84 0.43 13.40
CA ALA A 143 5.36 0.79 12.09
C ALA A 143 6.73 0.12 11.84
N GLY A 144 7.63 0.15 12.83
CA GLY A 144 8.93 -0.51 12.73
C GLY A 144 8.83 -2.02 12.50
N LYS A 145 7.84 -2.69 13.11
CA LYS A 145 7.60 -4.14 12.92
C LYS A 145 7.19 -4.53 11.50
N VAL A 146 6.81 -3.56 10.67
CA VAL A 146 6.49 -3.74 9.24
C VAL A 146 7.45 -3.01 8.31
N GLY A 147 8.60 -2.54 8.82
CA GLY A 147 9.63 -1.89 8.02
C GLY A 147 9.42 -0.38 7.81
N ILE A 148 8.33 0.19 8.32
CA ILE A 148 8.05 1.62 8.24
C ILE A 148 8.77 2.31 9.42
N THR A 149 9.98 2.83 9.17
CA THR A 149 10.85 3.37 10.22
C THR A 149 11.17 4.85 10.00
N GLY A 150 11.75 5.49 11.03
CA GLY A 150 12.33 6.83 10.91
C GLY A 150 11.36 7.89 10.39
N GLU A 151 11.79 8.62 9.37
CA GLU A 151 11.04 9.71 8.77
C GLU A 151 9.80 9.24 7.99
N VAL A 152 9.87 8.08 7.34
CA VAL A 152 8.73 7.48 6.62
C VAL A 152 7.54 7.29 7.57
N ALA A 153 7.79 6.73 8.76
CA ALA A 153 6.74 6.58 9.79
C ALA A 153 6.15 7.94 10.20
N LYS A 154 7.01 8.93 10.46
CA LYS A 154 6.55 10.28 10.83
C LYS A 154 5.74 10.95 9.72
N ASN A 155 6.05 10.70 8.45
CA ASN A 155 5.31 11.26 7.32
C ASN A 155 3.95 10.59 7.12
N TYR A 156 3.86 9.28 7.39
CA TYR A 156 2.56 8.62 7.49
C TYR A 156 1.69 9.22 8.59
N TRP A 157 2.28 9.50 9.76
CA TRP A 157 1.56 10.21 10.80
C TRP A 157 1.18 11.61 10.34
N ALA A 158 2.11 12.44 9.88
CA ALA A 158 1.79 13.80 9.45
C ALA A 158 0.68 13.90 8.37
N SER A 159 0.50 12.87 7.54
CA SER A 159 -0.53 12.83 6.48
C SER A 159 -1.84 12.09 6.86
N HIS A 160 -1.97 11.59 8.09
CA HIS A 160 -3.11 10.77 8.51
C HIS A 160 -4.39 11.56 8.77
N TRP A 161 -4.28 12.86 9.02
CA TRP A 161 -5.38 13.72 9.47
C TRP A 161 -6.55 13.79 8.47
N GLU A 162 -7.76 13.73 9.03
CA GLU A 162 -8.98 14.05 8.29
C GLU A 162 -9.20 15.56 8.28
N LEU A 163 -9.36 16.13 7.08
CA LEU A 163 -9.59 17.56 6.93
C LEU A 163 -11.07 17.88 7.12
N PRO A 164 -11.40 19.00 7.77
CA PRO A 164 -12.78 19.48 7.85
C PRO A 164 -13.40 19.66 6.46
N GLY A 165 -14.69 19.33 6.34
CA GLY A 165 -15.43 19.62 5.12
C GLY A 165 -15.53 21.13 4.86
N ILE A 166 -15.65 21.51 3.58
CA ILE A 166 -15.73 22.92 3.16
C ILE A 166 -16.84 23.68 3.89
N THR A 167 -18.00 23.06 4.13
CA THR A 167 -19.11 23.69 4.87
C THR A 167 -18.75 24.08 6.30
N SER A 168 -17.92 23.29 6.99
CA SER A 168 -17.45 23.63 8.34
C SER A 168 -16.51 24.83 8.28
N ILE A 169 -15.60 24.87 7.31
CA ILE A 169 -14.70 26.02 7.09
C ILE A 169 -15.46 27.30 6.75
N MET A 170 -16.48 27.18 5.90
CA MET A 170 -17.39 28.29 5.59
C MET A 170 -18.02 28.88 6.85
N GLU A 171 -18.47 28.03 7.77
CA GLU A 171 -19.11 28.47 9.00
C GLU A 171 -18.12 29.11 9.98
N LEU A 172 -16.91 28.53 10.13
CA LEU A 172 -15.83 29.14 10.92
C LEU A 172 -15.45 30.53 10.40
N TRP A 173 -15.31 30.67 9.08
CA TRP A 173 -15.05 31.97 8.46
C TRP A 173 -16.20 32.96 8.67
N ARG A 174 -17.47 32.54 8.50
CA ARG A 174 -18.66 33.40 8.74
C ARG A 174 -18.71 33.89 10.19
N ARG A 175 -18.25 33.07 11.13
CA ARG A 175 -18.13 33.39 12.56
C ARG A 175 -16.92 34.25 12.90
N LYS A 176 -16.06 34.53 11.90
CA LYS A 176 -14.81 35.29 12.05
C LYS A 176 -13.77 34.57 12.92
N GLU A 177 -13.85 33.25 12.99
CA GLU A 177 -12.85 32.40 13.62
C GLU A 177 -11.69 32.08 12.66
N LEU A 178 -11.91 32.28 11.35
CA LEU A 178 -10.89 32.16 10.31
C LEU A 178 -10.86 33.41 9.43
N THR A 179 -9.66 33.78 9.00
CA THR A 179 -9.36 34.82 8.02
C THR A 179 -9.34 34.27 6.59
N ASP A 180 -9.35 35.17 5.60
CA ASP A 180 -9.26 34.80 4.18
C ASP A 180 -7.94 34.07 3.86
N GLU A 181 -6.85 34.46 4.53
CA GLU A 181 -5.53 33.84 4.40
C GLU A 181 -5.52 32.40 4.96
N GLU A 182 -6.07 32.19 6.16
CA GLU A 182 -6.19 30.85 6.74
C GLU A 182 -7.07 29.92 5.91
N VAL A 183 -8.15 30.43 5.30
CA VAL A 183 -8.97 29.66 4.36
C VAL A 183 -8.20 29.31 3.08
N SER A 184 -7.39 30.24 2.57
CA SER A 184 -6.55 30.02 1.40
C SER A 184 -5.49 28.94 1.64
N ASP A 185 -4.84 28.98 2.80
CA ASP A 185 -3.87 27.97 3.21
C ASP A 185 -4.51 26.59 3.36
N PHE A 186 -5.68 26.54 3.99
CA PHE A 186 -6.46 25.30 4.11
C PHE A 186 -6.86 24.70 2.76
N TRP A 187 -7.14 25.52 1.75
CA TRP A 187 -7.41 25.03 0.39
C TRP A 187 -6.19 24.43 -0.28
N THR A 188 -4.99 24.90 0.06
CA THR A 188 -3.75 24.26 -0.39
C THR A 188 -3.62 22.87 0.22
N GLU A 189 -3.86 22.75 1.54
CA GLU A 189 -3.82 21.46 2.24
C GLU A 189 -4.90 20.45 1.77
N LEU A 190 -6.08 20.94 1.36
CA LEU A 190 -7.12 20.12 0.73
C LEU A 190 -6.76 19.68 -0.71
N ASP A 191 -5.62 20.12 -1.25
CA ASP A 191 -5.26 19.98 -2.66
C ASP A 191 -6.36 20.51 -3.60
N MET A 192 -7.00 21.62 -3.20
CA MET A 192 -8.08 22.22 -3.97
C MET A 192 -7.50 22.95 -5.18
N VAL A 193 -7.99 22.61 -6.37
CA VAL A 193 -7.54 23.21 -7.63
C VAL A 193 -7.64 24.76 -7.59
N PRO A 194 -6.57 25.51 -7.90
CA PRO A 194 -6.55 26.96 -7.67
C PRO A 194 -7.67 27.75 -8.35
N TRP A 195 -8.07 27.38 -9.56
CA TRP A 195 -9.02 28.15 -10.37
C TRP A 195 -10.46 28.23 -9.80
N ILE A 196 -10.84 27.30 -8.92
CA ILE A 196 -12.18 27.27 -8.31
C ILE A 196 -12.22 27.98 -6.94
N ARG A 197 -11.07 28.21 -6.30
CA ARG A 197 -10.95 28.75 -4.94
C ARG A 197 -11.76 30.03 -4.75
N ASP A 198 -11.54 31.03 -5.60
CA ASP A 198 -12.28 32.30 -5.57
C ASP A 198 -13.80 32.13 -5.75
N LYS A 199 -14.23 31.13 -6.52
CA LYS A 199 -15.66 30.85 -6.75
C LYS A 199 -16.28 30.18 -5.53
N LEU A 200 -15.56 29.24 -4.90
CA LEU A 200 -15.98 28.61 -3.65
C LEU A 200 -16.04 29.63 -2.52
N PHE A 201 -15.10 30.59 -2.47
CA PHE A 201 -15.13 31.67 -1.49
C PHE A 201 -16.45 32.43 -1.50
N LYS A 202 -17.04 32.65 -2.68
CA LYS A 202 -18.31 33.38 -2.80
C LYS A 202 -19.46 32.67 -2.07
N LEU A 203 -19.40 31.33 -1.97
CA LEU A 203 -20.39 30.55 -1.22
C LEU A 203 -20.34 30.84 0.29
N PHE A 204 -19.21 31.33 0.80
CA PHE A 204 -19.05 31.68 2.21
C PHE A 204 -19.97 32.83 2.60
N ARG A 205 -20.44 33.65 1.65
CA ARG A 205 -21.45 34.68 1.94
C ARG A 205 -22.84 34.10 1.71
N ALA A 206 -23.73 34.29 2.68
CA ALA A 206 -25.12 33.89 2.51
C ALA A 206 -25.77 34.74 1.42
N VAL A 207 -26.56 34.10 0.56
CA VAL A 207 -27.49 34.83 -0.30
C VAL A 207 -28.59 35.38 0.62
N PRO A 208 -28.87 36.70 0.61
CA PRO A 208 -29.92 37.29 1.45
C PRO A 208 -31.25 36.57 1.27
N THR A 209 -32.08 36.48 2.31
CA THR A 209 -33.35 35.75 2.22
C THR A 209 -34.38 36.52 1.39
N ARG A 210 -35.38 35.83 0.83
CA ARG A 210 -36.50 36.49 0.11
C ARG A 210 -37.16 37.61 0.93
N VAL A 211 -37.28 37.42 2.25
CA VAL A 211 -37.92 38.39 3.15
C VAL A 211 -37.07 39.65 3.28
N ASP A 212 -35.76 39.50 3.47
CA ASP A 212 -34.85 40.65 3.61
C ASP A 212 -34.76 41.43 2.29
N VAL A 213 -34.64 40.72 1.18
CA VAL A 213 -34.59 41.31 -0.17
C VAL A 213 -35.85 42.10 -0.48
N ARG A 214 -37.02 41.55 -0.13
CA ARG A 214 -38.30 42.27 -0.28
C ARG A 214 -38.32 43.55 0.55
N ARG A 215 -37.86 43.50 1.81
CA ARG A 215 -37.79 44.70 2.67
C ARG A 215 -36.87 45.76 2.06
N TRP A 216 -35.72 45.36 1.52
CA TRP A 216 -34.79 46.29 0.87
C TRP A 216 -35.42 46.97 -0.35
N TRP A 217 -36.17 46.21 -1.15
CA TRP A 217 -36.92 46.76 -2.27
C TRP A 217 -37.99 47.76 -1.82
N ASP A 218 -38.80 47.38 -0.83
CA ASP A 218 -39.87 48.24 -0.29
C ASP A 218 -39.30 49.53 0.34
N MET A 219 -38.15 49.43 1.00
CA MET A 219 -37.40 50.56 1.57
C MET A 219 -36.58 51.36 0.55
N ARG A 220 -36.56 50.94 -0.72
CA ARG A 220 -35.78 51.56 -1.81
C ARG A 220 -34.27 51.63 -1.52
N THR A 221 -33.74 50.66 -0.78
CA THR A 221 -32.29 50.54 -0.51
C THR A 221 -31.54 49.75 -1.58
N VAL A 222 -32.27 49.09 -2.49
CA VAL A 222 -31.76 48.41 -3.68
C VAL A 222 -32.61 48.78 -4.90
N ASP A 223 -32.03 48.70 -6.09
CA ASP A 223 -32.72 48.88 -7.37
C ASP A 223 -33.19 47.54 -7.96
N GLU A 224 -33.93 47.60 -9.09
CA GLU A 224 -34.48 46.41 -9.73
C GLU A 224 -33.37 45.48 -10.24
N ALA A 225 -32.28 46.05 -10.77
CA ALA A 225 -31.14 45.27 -11.24
C ALA A 225 -30.53 44.43 -10.10
N ARG A 226 -30.33 45.04 -8.92
CA ARG A 226 -29.85 44.31 -7.75
C ARG A 226 -30.86 43.31 -7.20
N LEU A 227 -32.16 43.62 -7.26
CA LEU A 227 -33.23 42.69 -6.89
C LEU A 227 -33.19 41.41 -7.75
N ARG A 228 -33.11 41.58 -9.08
CA ARG A 228 -32.98 40.47 -10.06
C ARG A 228 -31.76 39.61 -9.78
N ASP A 229 -30.61 40.24 -9.60
CA ASP A 229 -29.34 39.55 -9.32
C ASP A 229 -29.42 38.67 -8.06
N ILE A 230 -30.05 39.16 -6.99
CA ILE A 230 -30.20 38.37 -5.76
C ILE A 230 -31.20 37.22 -5.95
N TYR A 231 -32.34 37.44 -6.62
CA TYR A 231 -33.27 36.35 -6.91
C TYR A 231 -32.63 35.30 -7.82
N GLN A 232 -31.86 35.70 -8.82
CA GLN A 232 -31.11 34.77 -9.65
C GLN A 232 -30.12 33.94 -8.82
N ALA A 233 -29.40 34.56 -7.88
CA ALA A 233 -28.51 33.86 -6.95
C ALA A 233 -29.24 32.90 -5.99
N GLN A 234 -30.52 33.14 -5.69
CA GLN A 234 -31.38 32.20 -4.95
C GLN A 234 -31.91 31.05 -5.83
N GLY A 235 -31.69 31.09 -7.15
CA GLY A 235 -32.12 30.06 -8.09
C GLY A 235 -33.38 30.38 -8.88
N TYR A 236 -33.86 31.64 -8.91
CA TYR A 236 -34.95 32.05 -9.80
C TYR A 236 -34.42 32.26 -11.22
N TRP A 237 -35.11 31.71 -12.22
CA TRP A 237 -34.72 31.78 -13.63
C TRP A 237 -35.93 31.90 -14.54
N GLY A 238 -35.73 32.48 -15.74
CA GLY A 238 -36.77 32.58 -16.76
C GLY A 238 -37.99 33.37 -16.29
N GLU A 239 -39.19 32.84 -16.51
CA GLU A 239 -40.45 33.50 -16.16
C GLU A 239 -40.57 33.82 -14.67
N ASP A 240 -40.02 32.97 -13.79
CA ASP A 240 -40.02 33.21 -12.34
C ASP A 240 -39.18 34.44 -11.97
N LEU A 241 -38.18 34.78 -12.78
CA LEU A 241 -37.38 36.00 -12.64
C LEU A 241 -37.99 37.18 -13.41
N GLU A 242 -38.88 36.99 -14.37
CA GLU A 242 -39.53 38.12 -15.05
C GLU A 242 -40.80 38.59 -14.31
N ASN A 243 -41.42 37.71 -13.53
CA ASN A 243 -42.73 37.92 -12.90
C ASN A 243 -42.69 38.20 -11.38
N TYR A 244 -41.52 38.39 -10.77
CA TYR A 244 -41.39 38.54 -9.30
C TYR A 244 -41.94 39.87 -8.75
#